data_AF-A0A6N2QVL6-F1
#
_entry.id   AF-A0A6N2QVL6-F1
#
_cell.length_a   1.000
_cell.length_b   1.000
_cell.length_c   1.000
_cell.angle_alpha   90.00
_cell.angle_beta   90.00
_cell.angle_gamma   90.00
#
_symmetry.space_group_name_H-M   'P 1'
#
loop_
_entity.id
_entity.type
_entity.pdbx_description
1 polymer ?
#
loop_
_entity_poly.entity_id
_entity_poly.type
_entity_poly.pdbx_seq_one_letter_code
_entity_poly.pdbx_strand_id
1 'polypeptide(L)' 'MSRHTWEGAELAFYIDGESYSFALSDKQFECVARILGFQMNLDNGEITTYSDDTLERFMTMKGNPFRFKRVD' A
#
# COMPACT_ATOMS: atom_id res chain seq x y z
N MET A 1 -18.51 9.42 3.50
CA MET A 1 -18.12 8.01 3.71
C MET A 1 -18.62 7.25 2.51
N SER A 2 -17.74 6.63 1.72
CA SER A 2 -18.14 5.86 0.53
C SER A 2 -19.05 4.69 0.96
N ARG A 3 -19.96 4.28 0.07
CA ARG A 3 -20.92 3.17 0.33
C ARG A 3 -20.33 1.79 0.04
N HIS A 4 -19.02 1.68 -0.15
CA HIS A 4 -18.37 0.47 -0.60
C HIS A 4 -17.82 -0.32 0.59
N THR A 5 -18.16 -1.60 0.63
CA THR A 5 -17.57 -2.58 1.53
C THR A 5 -16.51 -3.34 0.76
N TRP A 6 -15.31 -3.43 1.32
CA TRP A 6 -14.26 -4.27 0.76
C TRP A 6 -14.63 -5.74 1.02
N GLU A 7 -14.48 -6.61 0.02
CA GLU A 7 -14.76 -8.05 0.16
C GLU A 7 -13.49 -8.84 0.55
N GLY A 8 -12.44 -8.13 0.96
CA GLY A 8 -11.08 -8.63 1.15
C GLY A 8 -10.14 -8.22 0.01
N ALA A 9 -8.86 -8.48 0.21
CA ALA A 9 -7.83 -8.26 -0.81
C ALA A 9 -6.79 -9.37 -0.76
N GLU A 10 -6.21 -9.72 -1.90
CA GLU A 10 -5.11 -10.67 -1.99
C GLU A 10 -3.82 -9.91 -2.28
N LEU A 11 -2.76 -10.21 -1.51
CA LEU A 11 -1.42 -9.72 -1.81
C LEU A 11 -0.62 -10.87 -2.42
N ALA A 12 -0.15 -10.66 -3.66
CA ALA A 12 0.63 -11.63 -4.40
C ALA A 12 2.08 -11.16 -4.56
N PHE A 13 3.03 -12.07 -4.45
CA PHE A 13 4.46 -11.84 -4.66
C PHE A 13 5.02 -12.93 -5.56
N TYR A 14 5.95 -12.53 -6.42
CA TYR A 14 6.63 -13.42 -7.35
C TYR A 14 8.09 -13.54 -6.93
N ILE A 15 8.54 -14.76 -6.63
CA ILE A 15 9.91 -15.05 -6.20
C ILE A 15 10.38 -16.25 -7.01
N ASP A 16 11.51 -16.13 -7.71
CA ASP A 16 12.14 -17.23 -8.45
C ASP A 16 11.22 -17.97 -9.44
N GLY A 17 10.26 -17.26 -10.04
CA GLY A 17 9.27 -17.83 -10.97
C GLY A 17 8.07 -18.50 -10.30
N GLU A 18 8.06 -18.58 -8.97
CA GLU A 18 6.93 -19.05 -8.17
C GLU A 18 6.02 -17.88 -7.77
N SER A 19 4.73 -18.18 -7.62
CA SER A 19 3.71 -17.21 -7.18
C SER A 19 3.23 -17.58 -5.79
N TYR A 20 3.33 -16.64 -4.86
CA TYR A 20 2.84 -16.77 -3.49
C TYR A 20 1.75 -15.73 -3.28
N SER A 21 0.64 -16.12 -2.67
CA SER A 21 -0.39 -15.16 -2.29
C SER A 21 -1.04 -15.50 -0.95
N PHE A 22 -1.53 -14.47 -0.28
CA PHE A 22 -2.35 -14.64 0.90
C PHE A 22 -3.46 -13.59 0.96
N ALA A 23 -4.59 -14.02 1.52
CA ALA A 23 -5.74 -13.16 1.75
C ALA A 23 -5.49 -12.24 2.95
N LEU A 24 -5.87 -10.97 2.77
CA LEU A 24 -5.93 -9.95 3.80
C LEU A 24 -7.38 -9.73 4.19
N SER A 25 -7.65 -9.68 5.50
CA SER A 25 -8.90 -9.07 5.98
C SER A 25 -8.92 -7.57 5.65
N ASP A 26 -10.12 -6.97 5.64
CA ASP A 26 -10.31 -5.55 5.32
C ASP A 26 -9.39 -4.62 6.12
N LYS A 27 -9.21 -4.90 7.42
CA LYS A 27 -8.32 -4.12 8.29
C LYS A 27 -6.85 -4.28 7.92
N GLN A 28 -6.43 -5.50 7.58
CA GLN A 28 -5.04 -5.74 7.18
C GLN A 28 -4.76 -5.08 5.84
N PHE A 29 -5.71 -5.15 4.90
CA PHE A 29 -5.60 -4.48 3.62
C PHE A 29 -5.54 -2.97 3.75
N GLU A 30 -6.44 -2.35 4.54
CA GLU A 30 -6.41 -0.90 4.76
C GLU A 30 -5.06 -0.44 5.36
N CYS A 31 -4.54 -1.17 6.34
CA CYS A 31 -3.23 -0.89 6.92
C CYS A 31 -2.11 -1.02 5.88
N VAL A 32 -2.05 -2.13 5.14
CA VAL A 32 -1.03 -2.38 4.12
C VAL A 32 -1.10 -1.34 3.00
N ALA A 33 -2.29 -1.05 2.49
CA ALA A 33 -2.51 -0.06 1.44
C ALA A 33 -2.01 1.33 1.88
N ARG A 34 -2.30 1.77 3.11
CA ARG A 34 -1.81 3.04 3.64
C ARG A 34 -0.28 3.05 3.84
N ILE A 35 0.30 1.94 4.28
CA ILE A 35 1.76 1.78 4.44
C ILE A 35 2.48 1.87 3.08
N LEU A 36 1.95 1.17 2.08
CA LEU A 36 2.48 1.16 0.72
C LEU A 36 2.17 2.45 -0.05
N GLY A 37 1.28 3.28 0.52
CA GLY A 37 0.94 4.58 -0.02
C GLY A 37 -0.08 4.57 -1.14
N PHE A 38 -0.88 3.51 -1.20
CA PHE A 38 -1.98 3.44 -2.13
C PHE A 38 -3.10 4.40 -1.74
N GLN A 39 -3.55 5.16 -2.72
CA GLN A 39 -4.74 5.99 -2.66
C GLN A 39 -5.78 5.38 -3.59
N MET A 40 -6.87 4.90 -3.01
CA MET A 40 -7.93 4.21 -3.73
C MET A 40 -9.12 5.13 -3.87
N ASN A 41 -9.48 5.47 -5.11
CA ASN A 41 -10.72 6.11 -5.43
C ASN A 41 -11.79 5.04 -5.70
N LEU A 42 -12.70 4.88 -4.74
CA LEU A 42 -13.70 3.82 -4.76
C LEU A 42 -14.85 4.09 -5.74
N ASP A 43 -15.02 5.34 -6.18
CA ASP A 43 -16.10 5.73 -7.08
C ASP A 43 -15.76 5.37 -8.54
N ASN A 44 -14.48 5.40 -8.92
CA ASN A 44 -14.01 5.08 -10.27
C ASN A 44 -13.08 3.84 -10.33
N GLY A 45 -12.77 3.22 -9.18
CA GLY A 45 -11.89 2.05 -9.08
C GLY A 45 -10.40 2.35 -9.29
N GLU A 46 -10.01 3.62 -9.32
CA GLU A 46 -8.64 4.03 -9.59
C GLU A 46 -7.77 3.81 -8.34
N ILE A 47 -6.66 3.10 -8.53
CA ILE A 47 -5.66 2.88 -7.50
C ILE A 47 -4.42 3.66 -7.92
N THR A 48 -4.09 4.69 -7.15
CA THR A 48 -2.89 5.51 -7.33
C THR A 48 -1.93 5.27 -6.18
N THR A 49 -0.70 5.75 -6.30
CA THR A 49 0.30 5.72 -5.24
C THR A 49 0.78 7.14 -4.94
N TYR A 50 1.44 7.34 -3.81
CA TYR A 50 2.10 8.61 -3.51
C TYR A 50 3.10 8.98 -4.61
N SER A 51 3.16 10.28 -4.94
CA SER A 51 4.20 10.81 -5.82
C SER A 51 5.59 10.63 -5.22
N ASP A 52 6.61 10.62 -6.08
CA ASP A 52 8.02 10.56 -5.66
C ASP A 52 8.35 11.65 -4.62
N ASP A 53 7.92 12.90 -4.85
CA ASP A 53 8.06 14.00 -3.90
C ASP A 53 7.46 13.70 -2.51
N THR A 54 6.32 12.99 -2.48
CA THR A 54 5.64 12.63 -1.23
C THR A 54 6.40 11.51 -0.51
N LEU A 55 6.90 10.53 -1.26
CA LEU A 55 7.73 9.45 -0.73
C LEU A 55 9.05 10.00 -0.17
N GLU A 56 9.71 10.93 -0.86
CA GLU A 56 10.93 11.60 -0.38
C GLU A 56 10.72 12.35 0.94
N ARG A 57 9.57 13.03 1.09
CA ARG A 57 9.20 13.67 2.35
C ARG A 57 8.99 12.65 3.47
N PHE A 58 8.36 11.51 3.20
CA PHE A 58 8.19 10.45 4.22
C PHE A 58 9.50 9.80 4.62
N MET A 59 10.44 9.61 3.69
CA MET A 59 11.77 9.11 3.98
C MET A 59 12.56 10.03 4.93
N THR A 60 12.27 11.33 4.91
CA THR A 60 12.97 12.35 5.72
C THR A 60 12.25 12.70 7.03
N MET A 61 11.08 12.11 7.33
CA MET A 61 10.35 12.35 8.57
C MET A 61 11.10 11.83 9.80
N LYS A 62 11.23 12.69 10.82
CA LYS A 62 11.78 12.32 12.13
C LYS A 62 10.85 11.30 12.80
N GLY A 63 11.38 10.12 13.12
CA GLY A 63 10.60 9.04 13.74
C GLY A 63 9.85 8.16 12.74
N ASN A 64 10.24 8.16 11.46
CA ASN A 64 9.72 7.23 10.46
C ASN A 64 9.78 5.77 10.97
N PRO A 65 8.62 5.09 11.16
CA PRO A 65 8.57 3.73 11.69
C PRO A 65 9.13 2.69 10.71
N PHE A 66 9.18 3.01 9.42
CA PHE A 66 9.65 2.10 8.37
C PHE A 66 11.17 2.13 8.17
N ARG A 67 11.87 3.13 8.76
CA ARG A 67 13.32 3.31 8.62
C ARG A 67 13.79 3.21 7.15
N PHE A 68 13.00 3.75 6.22
CA PHE A 68 13.37 3.76 4.81
C PHE A 68 14.72 4.47 4.65
N LYS A 69 15.73 3.72 4.24
CA LYS A 69 17.01 4.27 3.82
C LYS A 69 16.93 4.47 2.31
N ARG A 70 17.33 5.65 1.85
CA ARG A 70 17.57 5.89 0.43
C ARG A 70 18.56 4.83 -0.05
N VAL A 71 18.17 4.07 -1.07
CA VAL A 71 19.09 3.16 -1.77
C VAL A 71 19.62 3.99 -2.91
N ASP A 72 20.85 4.47 -2.75
CA ASP A 72 21.58 5.24 -3.76
C ASP A 72 22.17 4.30 -4.81
#